data_AF-A0A3D1SCL5-F1
#
_entry.id   AF-A0A3D1SCL5-F1
#
_cell.length_a   1.000
_cell.length_b   1.000
_cell.length_c   1.000
_cell.angle_alpha   90.00
_cell.angle_beta   90.00
_cell.angle_gamma   90.00
#
_symmetry.space_group_name_H-M   'P 1'
#
loop_
_entity.id
_entity.type
_entity.pdbx_description
1 polymer ?
#
loop_
_entity_poly.entity_id
_entity_poly.type
_entity_poly.pdbx_seq_one_letter_code
_entity_poly.pdbx_strand_id
1 'polypeptide(L)'
;MNILYAASEALPFAASGGLADVAGSLPKALVKAGHDARVVMPYYVNTIKPEQKEKMHFITNFTVPVGWRHQYCGVFSQEVNGVTYYFLDK
;
A
#
# COMPACT_ATOMS: atom_id res chain seq x y z
N MET A 1 -1.96 7.88 17.53
CA MET A 1 -1.43 8.73 16.44
C MET A 1 -1.83 8.11 15.12
N ASN A 2 -2.01 8.91 14.07
CA ASN A 2 -2.33 8.44 12.72
C ASN A 2 -1.09 8.58 11.85
N ILE A 3 -0.64 7.47 11.25
CA ILE A 3 0.63 7.38 10.52
C ILE A 3 0.38 6.70 9.18
N LEU A 4 0.77 7.36 8.09
CA LEU A 4 0.73 6.79 6.75
C LEU A 4 2.15 6.68 6.18
N TYR A 5 2.63 5.46 5.99
CA TYR A 5 3.89 5.17 5.32
C TYR A 5 3.67 5.19 3.82
N ALA A 6 4.41 6.03 3.10
CA ALA A 6 4.51 5.95 1.65
C ALA A 6 5.80 5.23 1.27
N ALA A 7 5.68 4.08 0.63
CA ALA A 7 6.83 3.27 0.22
C ALA A 7 6.60 2.70 -1.19
N SER A 8 7.69 2.50 -1.93
CA SER A 8 7.62 1.81 -3.21
C SER A 8 7.37 0.31 -3.05
N GLU A 9 7.78 -0.29 -1.93
CA GLU A 9 7.66 -1.73 -1.68
C GLU A 9 7.30 -2.01 -0.22
N ALA A 10 6.57 -3.10 0.01
CA ALA A 10 6.19 -3.58 1.34
C ALA A 10 5.79 -5.06 1.28
N LEU A 11 6.27 -5.85 2.22
CA LEU A 11 5.82 -7.23 2.39
C LEU A 11 4.40 -7.29 2.98
N PRO A 12 3.54 -8.22 2.54
CA PRO A 12 3.83 -9.35 1.64
C PRO A 12 3.56 -9.07 0.13
N PHE A 13 3.39 -7.81 -0.28
CA PHE A 13 2.86 -7.47 -1.61
C PHE A 13 3.93 -7.34 -2.69
N ALA A 14 5.01 -6.61 -2.40
CA ALA A 14 6.13 -6.45 -3.31
C ALA A 14 7.42 -6.24 -2.51
N ALA A 15 8.51 -6.82 -3.01
CA ALA A 15 9.83 -6.68 -2.44
C ALA A 15 10.90 -6.81 -3.51
N SER A 16 11.85 -5.88 -3.51
CA SER A 16 13.11 -5.95 -4.25
C SER A 16 14.32 -5.93 -3.31
N GLY A 17 14.16 -5.44 -2.07
CA GLY A 17 15.21 -5.47 -1.05
C GLY A 17 14.69 -5.16 0.36
N GLY A 18 15.58 -4.64 1.22
CA GLY A 18 15.31 -4.45 2.65
C GLY A 18 14.30 -3.34 2.98
N LEU A 19 13.94 -2.48 2.02
CA LEU A 19 12.89 -1.48 2.26
C LEU A 19 11.53 -2.19 2.48
N ALA A 20 11.25 -3.24 1.73
CA ALA A 20 10.02 -4.01 1.89
C ALA A 20 9.87 -4.66 3.27
N ASP A 21 10.99 -5.10 3.86
CA ASP A 21 11.02 -5.66 5.22
C ASP A 21 10.66 -4.60 6.26
N VAL A 22 11.24 -3.39 6.14
CA VAL A 22 10.97 -2.28 7.07
C VAL A 22 9.53 -1.78 6.90
N ALA A 23 9.09 -1.55 5.67
CA ALA A 23 7.74 -1.08 5.36
C ALA A 23 6.65 -2.10 5.71
N GLY A 24 6.97 -3.40 5.80
CA GLY A 24 6.04 -4.42 6.27
C GLY A 24 6.06 -4.61 7.81
N SER A 25 7.23 -4.51 8.44
CA SER A 25 7.40 -4.85 9.86
C SER A 25 7.16 -3.68 10.82
N LEU A 26 7.62 -2.47 10.48
CA LEU A 26 7.52 -1.31 11.36
C LEU A 26 6.07 -0.83 11.55
N PRO A 27 5.23 -0.71 10.50
CA PRO A 27 3.81 -0.36 10.70
C PRO A 27 3.08 -1.37 11.58
N LYS A 28 3.39 -2.67 11.42
CA LYS A 28 2.84 -3.72 12.28
C LYS A 28 3.24 -3.55 13.75
N ALA A 29 4.47 -3.13 14.03
CA ALA A 29 4.90 -2.84 15.39
C ALA A 29 4.17 -1.60 15.97
N LEU A 30 3.94 -0.57 15.16
CA LEU A 30 3.21 0.63 15.57
C LEU A 30 1.73 0.35 15.85
N VAL A 31 1.08 -0.49 15.05
CA VAL A 31 -0.28 -0.98 15.34
C VAL A 31 -0.35 -1.69 16.69
N LYS A 32 0.63 -2.56 16.98
CA LYS A 32 0.72 -3.23 18.29
C LYS A 32 0.95 -2.26 19.45
N ALA A 33 1.60 -1.13 19.21
CA ALA A 33 1.78 -0.06 20.19
C ALA A 33 0.54 0.85 20.36
N GLY A 34 -0.58 0.54 19.68
CA GLY A 34 -1.83 1.28 19.78
C GLY A 34 -1.92 2.50 18.85
N HIS A 35 -1.12 2.54 17.79
CA HIS A 35 -1.20 3.59 16.77
C HIS A 35 -1.96 3.12 15.53
N ASP A 36 -2.68 4.03 14.87
CA ASP A 36 -3.24 3.75 13.55
C ASP A 36 -2.12 3.95 12.51
N ALA A 37 -1.48 2.85 12.12
CA ALA A 37 -0.43 2.85 11.12
C ALA A 37 -0.89 2.14 9.85
N ARG A 38 -0.69 2.80 8.72
CA ARG A 38 -1.11 2.34 7.39
C ARG A 38 0.05 2.48 6.40
N VAL A 39 -0.06 1.78 5.28
CA VAL A 39 0.94 1.82 4.20
C VAL A 39 0.26 2.14 2.88
N VAL A 40 0.83 3.03 2.08
CA VAL A 40 0.45 3.26 0.69
C VAL A 40 1.62 2.91 -0.23
N MET A 41 1.33 2.13 -1.26
CA MET A 41 2.32 1.66 -2.23
C MET A 41 1.71 1.53 -3.64
N PRO A 42 2.53 1.44 -4.70
CA PRO A 42 2.03 1.16 -6.05
C PRO A 42 1.39 -0.23 -6.15
N TYR A 43 0.33 -0.34 -6.94
CA TYR A 43 -0.30 -1.60 -7.29
C TYR A 43 0.48 -2.28 -8.45
N TYR A 44 1.57 -2.97 -8.12
CA TYR A 44 2.37 -3.68 -9.11
C TYR A 44 1.65 -4.93 -9.62
N VAL A 45 0.91 -4.78 -10.72
CA VAL A 45 0.08 -5.83 -11.33
C VAL A 45 0.86 -7.12 -11.58
N ASN A 46 2.14 -7.06 -11.96
CA ASN A 46 2.89 -8.29 -12.26
C ASN A 46 3.63 -8.90 -11.06
N THR A 47 3.66 -8.18 -9.93
CA THR A 47 4.41 -8.60 -8.73
C THR A 47 3.47 -9.11 -7.64
N ILE A 48 2.33 -8.44 -7.45
CA ILE A 48 1.35 -8.80 -6.42
C ILE A 48 0.66 -10.11 -6.82
N LYS A 49 0.69 -11.09 -5.93
CA LYS A 49 0.11 -12.41 -6.15
C LYS A 49 -1.41 -12.34 -6.35
N PRO A 50 -2.02 -13.18 -7.23
CA PRO A 50 -3.46 -13.16 -7.48
C PRO A 50 -4.31 -13.26 -6.21
N GLU A 51 -3.92 -14.10 -5.25
CA GLU A 51 -4.69 -14.32 -4.01
C GLU A 51 -4.70 -13.10 -3.09
N GLN A 52 -3.73 -12.19 -3.26
CA GLN A 52 -3.75 -10.89 -2.56
C GLN A 52 -4.67 -9.92 -3.28
N LYS A 53 -4.62 -9.86 -4.62
CA LYS A 53 -5.47 -8.97 -5.41
C LYS A 53 -6.96 -9.22 -5.20
N GLU A 54 -7.35 -10.49 -5.09
CA GLU A 54 -8.75 -10.89 -4.82
C GLU A 54 -9.27 -10.38 -3.47
N LYS A 55 -8.37 -10.11 -2.52
CA LYS A 55 -8.71 -9.56 -1.20
C LYS A 55 -8.69 -8.04 -1.16
N MET A 56 -8.34 -7.39 -2.27
CA MET A 56 -8.29 -5.95 -2.34
C MET A 56 -9.69 -5.38 -2.61
N HIS A 57 -10.03 -4.33 -1.87
CA HIS A 57 -11.27 -3.60 -2.02
C HIS A 57 -10.98 -2.26 -2.69
N PHE A 58 -11.65 -2.01 -3.81
CA PHE A 58 -11.64 -0.69 -4.42
C PHE A 58 -12.27 0.33 -3.46
N ILE A 59 -11.57 1.44 -3.21
CA ILE A 59 -12.07 2.53 -2.37
C ILE A 59 -12.61 3.65 -3.25
N THR A 60 -11.75 4.19 -4.12
CA THR A 60 -12.07 5.37 -4.91
C THR A 60 -11.07 5.54 -6.05
N ASN A 61 -11.33 6.49 -6.93
CA ASN A 61 -10.37 6.97 -7.91
C ASN A 61 -10.37 8.49 -7.96
N PHE A 62 -9.25 9.04 -8.40
CA PHE A 62 -9.12 10.47 -8.68
C PHE A 62 -8.12 10.69 -9.81
N THR A 63 -8.03 11.95 -10.26
CA THR A 63 -7.08 12.36 -11.29
C THR A 63 -5.93 13.12 -10.64
N VAL A 64 -4.70 12.72 -10.95
CA VAL A 64 -3.47 13.32 -10.41
C VAL A 64 -2.74 14.09 -11.51
N PRO A 65 -2.37 15.35 -11.30
CA PRO A 65 -1.48 16.06 -12.22
C PRO A 65 -0.05 15.48 -12.11
N VAL A 66 0.50 15.02 -13.22
CA VAL A 66 1.86 14.48 -13.31
C VAL A 66 2.58 15.17 -14.46
N GLY A 67 3.34 16.22 -14.13
CA GLY A 67 3.95 17.09 -15.13
C GLY A 67 2.89 17.79 -15.99
N TRP A 68 2.89 17.52 -17.29
CA TRP A 68 1.97 18.13 -18.26
C TRP A 68 0.65 17.36 -18.46
N ARG A 69 0.51 16.18 -17.85
CA ARG A 69 -0.65 15.31 -18.05
C ARG A 69 -1.43 15.10 -16.75
N HIS A 70 -2.68 14.68 -16.92
CA HIS A 70 -3.56 14.27 -15.84
C HIS A 70 -3.72 12.75 -15.91
N GLN A 71 -3.34 12.06 -14.84
CA GLN A 71 -3.29 10.60 -14.77
C GLN A 71 -4.42 10.11 -13.86
N TYR A 72 -5.26 9.20 -14.36
CA TYR A 72 -6.18 8.44 -13.52
C TYR A 72 -5.37 7.68 -12.46
N CYS A 73 -5.84 7.65 -11.22
CA CYS A 73 -5.26 6.88 -10.12
C CYS A 73 -6.39 6.20 -9.33
N GLY A 74 -6.49 4.87 -9.44
CA GLY A 74 -7.37 4.06 -8.60
C GLY A 74 -6.71 3.74 -7.27
N VAL A 75 -7.51 3.73 -6.20
CA VAL A 75 -7.09 3.35 -4.85
C VAL A 75 -7.80 2.09 -4.42
N PHE A 76 -7.02 1.06 -4.16
CA PHE A 76 -7.47 -0.18 -3.54
C PHE A 76 -6.97 -0.26 -2.10
N SER A 77 -7.59 -1.11 -1.30
CA SER A 77 -7.14 -1.37 0.07
C SER A 77 -7.24 -2.82 0.47
N GLN A 78 -6.39 -3.22 1.41
CA GLN A 78 -6.45 -4.53 2.06
C GLN A 78 -5.87 -4.44 3.45
N GLU A 79 -6.46 -5.14 4.42
CA GLU A 79 -5.90 -5.26 5.76
C GLU A 79 -5.06 -6.55 5.89
N VAL A 80 -3.85 -6.42 6.45
CA VAL A 80 -2.98 -7.55 6.77
C VAL A 80 -2.36 -7.34 8.14
N ASN A 81 -2.57 -8.29 9.06
CA ASN A 81 -2.06 -8.24 10.44
C ASN A 81 -2.43 -6.96 11.20
N GLY A 82 -3.64 -6.41 10.97
CA GLY A 82 -4.11 -5.17 11.59
C GLY A 82 -3.54 -3.88 10.97
N VAL A 83 -2.71 -3.98 9.93
CA VAL A 83 -2.22 -2.83 9.16
C VAL A 83 -3.06 -2.69 7.89
N THR A 84 -3.60 -1.50 7.63
CA THR A 84 -4.26 -1.20 6.36
C THR A 84 -3.23 -0.83 5.31
N TYR A 85 -3.29 -1.49 4.16
CA TYR A 85 -2.50 -1.19 2.97
C TYR A 85 -3.38 -0.55 1.91
N TYR A 86 -2.85 0.44 1.21
CA TYR A 86 -3.43 1.11 0.07
C TYR A 86 -2.58 0.88 -1.18
N PHE A 87 -3.23 0.61 -2.31
CA PHE A 87 -2.57 0.32 -3.59
C PHE A 87 -3.02 1.30 -4.67
N LEU A 88 -2.07 1.92 -5.35
CA LEU A 88 -2.30 2.91 -6.41
C LEU A 88 -2.11 2.29 -7.80
N ASP A 89 -3.15 2.25 -8.66
CA ASP A 89 -3.17 1.42 -9.87
C ASP A 89 -2.60 2.02 -11.17
N LYS A 90 -2.29 3.32 -11.20
CA LYS A 90 -1.91 4.05 -12.43
C LYS A 90 -1.12 5.33 -12.14
#